data_AF-A0AAV5CC66-F1
#
_entry.id   AF-A0AAV5CC66-F1
#
_cell.length_a   1.000
_cell.length_b   1.000
_cell.length_c   1.000
_cell.angle_alpha   90.00
_cell.angle_beta   90.00
_cell.angle_gamma   90.00
#
_symmetry.space_group_name_H-M   'P 1'
#
loop_
_entity.id
_entity.type
_entity.pdbx_description
1 polymer ?
#
loop_
_entity_poly.entity_id
_entity_poly.type
_entity_poly.pdbx_seq_one_letter_code
_entity_poly.pdbx_strand_id
1 'polypeptide(L)'
;MPIHVLIALNVPKWFIKVVDKIRRGFLWCGQQNANGGCCLGSWEKVQWPLELGRLGIINFEVMRWALQIWWLWFHKTEPHRPCNGLDIYVHPHALALFNIATESQVRRGNNTLFWKDKWIMGCFVSDLAPLVVGVVSPRVCNGHMGSEGLVDQNWIQDIRAGLSLIDLFEFFQLVDTLDGYFLSQEDDKLVWRLDSSGTYTSKSAYRAFFNGSIPIEPWRRIWKSWVLGKCKIFLWLAARNRCWTADRLAKHNLPHPSRCPLCD
;
A
#
# COMPACT_ATOMS: atom_id res chain seq x y z
N MET A 1 -2.68 1.66 21.25
CA MET A 1 -1.50 2.36 20.70
C MET A 1 -2.01 3.51 19.84
N PRO A 2 -1.59 4.75 20.09
CA PRO A 2 -2.00 5.87 19.27
C PRO A 2 -1.47 5.75 17.85
N ILE A 3 -2.32 6.01 16.86
CA ILE A 3 -2.02 5.88 15.42
C ILE A 3 -0.87 6.80 14.99
N HIS A 4 -0.73 7.97 15.63
CA HIS A 4 0.33 8.93 15.31
C HIS A 4 1.75 8.40 15.59
N VAL A 5 1.91 7.50 16.57
CA VAL A 5 3.22 6.89 16.89
C VAL A 5 3.71 6.00 15.75
N LEU A 6 2.79 5.36 15.01
CA LEU A 6 3.13 4.52 13.85
C LEU A 6 3.69 5.32 12.67
N ILE A 7 3.34 6.61 12.54
CA ILE A 7 3.82 7.48 11.47
C ILE A 7 5.30 7.78 11.67
N ALA A 8 5.64 8.28 12.87
CA ALA A 8 6.94 8.89 13.13
C ALA A 8 8.01 7.87 13.56
N LEU A 9 7.64 6.80 14.26
CA LEU A 9 8.63 5.86 14.78
C LEU A 9 8.88 4.71 13.81
N ASN A 10 10.16 4.38 13.63
CA ASN A 10 10.54 3.09 13.08
C ASN A 10 10.29 1.98 14.10
N VAL A 11 9.02 1.58 14.25
CA VAL A 11 8.59 0.58 15.23
C VAL A 11 9.35 -0.73 14.98
N PRO A 12 10.16 -1.21 15.93
CA PRO A 12 10.90 -2.46 15.78
C PRO A 12 9.95 -3.65 15.61
N LYS A 13 10.34 -4.62 14.78
CA LYS A 13 9.55 -5.85 14.56
C LYS A 13 9.24 -6.61 15.86
N TRP A 14 10.16 -6.59 16.84
CA TRP A 14 9.93 -7.25 18.13
C TRP A 14 8.75 -6.63 18.90
N PHE A 15 8.57 -5.31 18.82
CA PHE A 15 7.48 -4.62 19.49
C PHE A 15 6.14 -5.02 18.89
N ILE A 16 6.04 -5.04 17.56
CA ILE A 16 4.83 -5.51 16.85
C ILE A 16 4.50 -6.95 17.24
N LYS A 17 5.52 -7.83 17.32
CA LYS A 17 5.35 -9.22 17.78
C LYS A 17 4.81 -9.32 19.21
N VAL A 18 5.27 -8.46 20.13
CA VAL A 18 4.78 -8.42 21.52
C VAL A 18 3.31 -7.97 21.55
N VAL A 19 2.97 -6.89 20.85
CA VAL A 19 1.60 -6.39 20.76
C VAL A 19 0.68 -7.45 20.15
N ASP A 20 1.10 -8.11 19.07
CA ASP A 20 0.33 -9.17 18.43
C ASP A 20 0.24 -10.45 19.27
N LYS A 21 1.21 -10.72 20.15
CA LYS A 21 1.09 -11.79 21.16
C LYS A 21 -0.04 -11.49 22.14
N ILE A 22 -0.11 -10.26 22.67
CA ILE A 22 -1.17 -9.82 23.58
C ILE A 22 -2.53 -9.84 22.90
N ARG A 23 -2.64 -9.31 21.66
CA ARG A 23 -3.89 -9.33 20.87
C ARG A 23 -4.38 -10.75 20.61
N ARG A 24 -3.47 -11.69 20.30
CA ARG A 24 -3.77 -13.12 20.14
C ARG A 24 -4.26 -13.75 21.44
N GLY A 25 -3.57 -13.50 22.54
CA GLY A 25 -3.96 -13.96 23.87
C GLY A 25 -5.39 -13.55 24.19
N PHE A 26 -5.68 -12.26 24.06
CA PHE A 26 -7.01 -11.72 24.35
C PHE A 26 -8.08 -12.33 23.44
N LEU A 27 -7.81 -12.40 22.14
CA LEU A 27 -8.79 -12.88 21.15
C LEU A 27 -9.14 -14.36 21.33
N TRP A 28 -8.14 -15.21 21.59
CA TRP A 28 -8.32 -16.67 21.57
C TRP A 28 -8.45 -17.30 22.96
N CYS A 29 -7.80 -16.73 23.98
CA CYS A 29 -7.72 -17.31 25.31
C CYS A 29 -8.40 -16.46 26.39
N GLY A 30 -8.76 -15.21 26.09
CA GLY A 30 -9.18 -14.24 27.11
C GLY A 30 -8.07 -13.92 28.13
N GLN A 31 -6.82 -14.23 27.82
CA GLN A 31 -5.64 -14.08 28.69
C GLN A 31 -4.51 -13.35 27.97
N GLN A 32 -3.49 -12.87 28.68
CA GLN A 32 -2.39 -12.13 28.05
C GLN A 32 -1.53 -12.99 27.12
N ASN A 33 -1.47 -14.30 27.35
CA ASN A 33 -0.69 -15.25 26.56
C ASN A 33 -1.61 -16.28 25.88
N ALA A 34 -1.33 -16.59 24.61
CA ALA A 34 -1.91 -17.73 23.90
C ALA A 34 -0.80 -18.70 23.51
N ASN A 35 -1.03 -19.99 23.74
CA ASN A 35 -0.19 -21.07 23.20
C ASN A 35 -0.65 -21.39 21.76
N GLY A 36 0.22 -22.02 20.96
CA GLY A 36 -0.07 -22.33 19.54
C GLY A 36 -1.35 -23.14 19.33
N GLY A 37 -1.67 -24.06 20.26
CA GLY A 37 -2.89 -24.87 20.24
C GLY A 37 -4.18 -24.09 20.49
N CYS A 38 -4.10 -22.86 21.03
CA CYS A 38 -5.27 -22.03 21.29
C CYS A 38 -5.68 -21.17 20.08
N CYS A 39 -4.79 -20.98 19.10
CA CYS A 39 -5.05 -20.12 17.96
C CYS A 39 -5.92 -20.83 16.91
N LEU A 40 -7.14 -20.34 16.70
CA LEU A 40 -8.10 -20.95 15.77
C LEU A 40 -7.86 -20.61 14.29
N GLY A 41 -6.88 -19.73 14.00
CA GLY A 41 -6.47 -19.39 12.65
C GLY A 41 -5.08 -18.71 12.59
N SER A 42 -4.47 -18.72 11.41
CA SER A 42 -3.22 -17.98 11.16
C SER A 42 -3.43 -16.49 11.42
N TRP A 43 -2.56 -15.91 12.24
CA TRP A 43 -2.64 -14.51 12.66
C TRP A 43 -2.52 -13.54 11.50
N GLU A 44 -1.60 -13.81 10.58
CA GLU A 44 -1.43 -13.05 9.34
C GLU A 44 -2.77 -12.96 8.59
N LYS A 45 -3.44 -14.10 8.40
CA LYS A 45 -4.75 -14.14 7.73
C LYS A 45 -5.83 -13.44 8.55
N VAL A 46 -5.81 -13.51 9.88
CA VAL A 46 -6.77 -12.83 10.74
C VAL A 46 -6.72 -11.30 10.56
N GLN A 47 -5.53 -10.77 10.24
CA GLN A 47 -5.31 -9.33 10.07
C GLN A 47 -5.72 -8.75 8.70
N TRP A 48 -6.20 -9.60 7.79
CA TRP A 48 -6.65 -9.16 6.48
C TRP A 48 -8.08 -8.58 6.54
N PRO A 49 -8.47 -7.70 5.59
CA PRO A 49 -9.80 -7.12 5.50
C PRO A 49 -10.97 -8.12 5.57
N LEU A 50 -12.11 -7.67 6.11
CA LEU A 50 -13.33 -8.48 6.21
C LEU A 50 -13.83 -8.93 4.83
N GLU A 51 -13.66 -8.07 3.82
CA GLU A 51 -14.01 -8.30 2.42
C GLU A 51 -13.25 -9.48 1.81
N LEU A 52 -12.15 -9.90 2.42
CA LEU A 52 -11.38 -11.08 2.01
C LEU A 52 -11.78 -12.35 2.78
N GLY A 53 -12.87 -12.31 3.57
CA GLY A 53 -13.33 -13.44 4.40
C GLY A 53 -12.42 -13.67 5.61
N ARG A 54 -11.93 -12.58 6.21
CA ARG A 54 -11.00 -12.59 7.35
C ARG A 54 -11.57 -11.78 8.50
N LEU A 55 -10.83 -11.61 9.60
CA LEU A 55 -11.36 -11.02 10.83
C LEU A 55 -11.24 -9.48 10.87
N GLY A 56 -10.55 -8.87 9.90
CA GLY A 56 -10.45 -7.41 9.80
C GLY A 56 -9.60 -6.76 10.91
N ILE A 57 -8.79 -7.54 11.62
CA ILE A 57 -7.90 -6.99 12.65
C ILE A 57 -6.81 -6.17 11.97
N ILE A 58 -6.56 -4.93 12.41
CA ILE A 58 -5.56 -4.08 11.75
C ILE A 58 -4.17 -4.73 11.82
N ASN A 59 -3.54 -4.91 10.65
CA ASN A 59 -2.11 -5.20 10.54
C ASN A 59 -1.33 -3.91 10.79
N PHE A 60 -0.54 -3.87 11.86
CA PHE A 60 0.19 -2.65 12.24
C PHE A 60 1.33 -2.29 11.28
N GLU A 61 1.96 -3.26 10.62
CA GLU A 61 3.00 -2.99 9.62
C GLU A 61 2.39 -2.33 8.38
N VAL A 62 1.30 -2.91 7.86
CA VAL A 62 0.61 -2.37 6.68
C VAL A 62 -0.03 -1.02 6.98
N MET A 63 -0.63 -0.86 8.17
CA MET A 63 -1.18 0.42 8.61
C MET A 63 -0.09 1.48 8.75
N ARG A 64 1.07 1.13 9.30
CA ARG A 64 2.23 2.02 9.35
C ARG A 64 2.65 2.46 7.95
N TRP A 65 2.77 1.54 6.98
CA TRP A 65 3.11 1.91 5.60
C TRP A 65 2.06 2.83 4.99
N ALA A 66 0.77 2.53 5.17
CA ALA A 66 -0.30 3.41 4.69
C ALA A 66 -0.14 4.81 5.27
N LEU A 67 0.14 4.97 6.56
CA LEU A 67 0.34 6.27 7.20
C LEU A 67 1.66 6.96 6.79
N GLN A 68 2.68 6.23 6.38
CA GLN A 68 3.87 6.83 5.76
C GLN A 68 3.56 7.36 4.35
N ILE A 69 2.64 6.75 3.61
CA ILE A 69 2.14 7.28 2.34
C ILE A 69 1.35 8.57 2.55
N TRP A 70 0.61 8.69 3.66
CA TRP A 70 -0.03 9.95 4.07
C TRP A 70 1.02 11.06 4.16
N TRP A 71 2.16 10.78 4.80
CA TRP A 71 3.27 11.73 4.88
C TRP A 71 3.75 12.20 3.51
N LEU A 72 4.07 11.25 2.62
CA LEU A 72 4.53 11.54 1.25
C LEU A 72 3.52 12.38 0.46
N TRP A 73 2.23 12.06 0.58
CA TRP A 73 1.16 12.79 -0.08
C TRP A 73 1.11 14.25 0.36
N PHE A 74 1.06 14.50 1.67
CA PHE A 74 0.93 15.86 2.21
C PHE A 74 2.20 16.69 2.05
N HIS A 75 3.37 16.06 2.03
CA HIS A 75 4.62 16.74 1.68
C HIS A 75 4.56 17.34 0.27
N LYS A 76 3.84 16.70 -0.66
CA LYS A 76 3.64 17.22 -2.02
C LYS A 76 2.45 18.17 -2.15
N THR A 77 1.31 17.87 -1.52
CA THR A 77 0.08 18.65 -1.77
C THR A 77 -0.07 19.87 -0.87
N GLU A 78 0.56 19.88 0.30
CA GLU A 78 0.40 20.95 1.30
C GLU A 78 1.77 21.41 1.83
N PRO A 79 2.62 22.08 1.01
CA PRO A 79 3.99 22.46 1.37
C PRO A 79 4.08 23.31 2.65
N HIS A 80 3.03 24.06 2.99
CA HIS A 80 2.98 24.92 4.18
C HIS A 80 2.67 24.20 5.49
N ARG A 81 2.42 22.88 5.47
CA ARG A 81 2.07 22.13 6.68
C ARG A 81 3.25 22.11 7.66
N PRO A 82 3.05 22.37 8.97
CA PRO A 82 4.14 22.45 9.95
C PRO A 82 5.05 21.23 10.01
N CYS A 83 4.52 20.07 9.61
CA CYS A 83 5.23 18.81 9.66
C CYS A 83 6.15 18.58 8.44
N ASN A 84 6.05 19.34 7.35
CA ASN A 84 6.86 19.06 6.14
C ASN A 84 8.38 19.15 6.33
N GLY A 85 8.85 19.84 7.38
CA GLY A 85 10.28 19.90 7.72
C GLY A 85 10.83 18.66 8.44
N LEU A 86 10.00 17.67 8.80
CA LEU A 86 10.45 16.48 9.51
C LEU A 86 10.96 15.42 8.53
N ASP A 87 12.22 15.01 8.70
CA ASP A 87 12.75 13.85 7.98
C ASP A 87 12.25 12.56 8.64
N ILE A 88 11.25 11.93 8.03
CA ILE A 88 10.68 10.66 8.49
C ILE A 88 11.18 9.55 7.58
N TYR A 89 11.77 8.52 8.19
CA TYR A 89 12.09 7.29 7.47
C TYR A 89 10.84 6.66 6.86
N VAL A 90 10.80 6.57 5.52
CA VAL A 90 9.74 5.90 4.77
C VAL A 90 10.17 4.49 4.39
N HIS A 91 9.32 3.50 4.69
CA HIS A 91 9.61 2.11 4.35
C HIS A 91 9.56 1.88 2.82
N PRO A 92 10.42 1.04 2.22
CA PRO A 92 10.43 0.79 0.78
C PRO A 92 9.08 0.38 0.19
N HIS A 93 8.30 -0.46 0.89
CA HIS A 93 6.94 -0.83 0.44
C HIS A 93 5.97 0.35 0.40
N ALA A 94 6.10 1.30 1.33
CA ALA A 94 5.28 2.51 1.33
C ALA A 94 5.65 3.40 0.14
N LEU A 95 6.95 3.60 -0.10
CA LEU A 95 7.44 4.37 -1.24
C LEU A 95 7.05 3.74 -2.58
N ALA A 96 7.22 2.42 -2.72
CA ALA A 96 6.83 1.70 -3.93
C ALA A 96 5.33 1.81 -4.21
N LEU A 97 4.48 1.62 -3.18
CA LEU A 97 3.04 1.78 -3.36
C LEU A 97 2.66 3.24 -3.68
N PHE A 98 3.29 4.23 -3.04
CA PHE A 98 3.09 5.64 -3.37
C PHE A 98 3.39 5.90 -4.85
N ASN A 99 4.57 5.50 -5.33
CA ASN A 99 4.99 5.65 -6.73
C ASN A 99 4.03 4.99 -7.73
N ILE A 100 3.48 3.81 -7.40
CA ILE A 100 2.48 3.13 -8.25
C ILE A 100 1.13 3.86 -8.21
N ALA A 101 0.73 4.33 -7.03
CA ALA A 101 -0.59 4.86 -6.74
C ALA A 101 -0.77 6.34 -7.06
N THR A 102 0.32 7.09 -7.25
CA THR A 102 0.25 8.52 -7.53
C THR A 102 0.68 8.88 -8.93
N GLU A 103 0.03 9.91 -9.46
CA GLU A 103 0.34 10.51 -10.75
C GLU A 103 0.30 12.03 -10.59
N SER A 104 1.35 12.72 -11.00
CA SER A 104 1.42 14.18 -11.05
C SER A 104 0.84 14.66 -12.37
N GLN A 105 -0.22 15.47 -12.30
CA GLN A 105 -0.69 16.25 -13.43
C GLN A 105 0.14 17.53 -13.50
N VAL A 106 1.11 17.55 -14.41
CA VAL A 106 1.94 18.73 -14.66
C VAL A 106 1.08 19.80 -15.30
N ARG A 107 1.11 20.99 -14.70
CA ARG A 107 0.43 22.18 -15.18
C ARG A 107 1.40 23.33 -15.22
N ARG A 108 1.58 24.08 -14.14
CA ARG A 108 2.62 25.11 -14.04
C ARG A 108 4.03 24.51 -13.94
N GLY A 109 4.16 23.28 -13.46
CA GLY A 109 5.41 22.51 -13.41
C GLY A 109 6.30 22.79 -12.19
N ASN A 110 5.84 23.61 -11.24
CA ASN A 110 6.63 24.04 -10.08
C ASN A 110 6.66 23.02 -8.91
N ASN A 111 5.84 21.97 -8.95
CA ASN A 111 5.76 20.95 -7.90
C ASN A 111 5.91 19.54 -8.47
N THR A 112 6.48 19.43 -9.67
CA THR A 112 6.74 18.16 -10.34
C THR A 112 8.19 18.15 -10.81
N LEU A 113 8.97 17.18 -10.34
CA LEU A 113 10.33 16.94 -10.77
C LEU A 113 10.30 16.21 -12.12
N PHE A 114 10.92 16.81 -13.14
CA PHE A 114 10.86 16.33 -14.52
C PHE A 114 11.30 14.87 -14.62
N TRP A 115 12.45 14.51 -14.05
CA TRP A 115 13.03 13.16 -14.18
C TRP A 115 12.51 12.13 -13.17
N LYS A 116 11.99 12.58 -12.02
CA LYS A 116 11.76 11.72 -10.85
C LYS A 116 10.29 11.46 -10.55
N ASP A 117 9.40 12.30 -11.06
CA ASP A 117 7.97 12.14 -10.85
C ASP A 117 7.27 11.43 -12.01
N LYS A 118 6.09 10.90 -11.70
CA LYS A 118 5.24 10.18 -12.63
C LYS A 118 4.21 11.12 -13.23
N TRP A 119 4.53 11.70 -14.37
CA TRP A 119 3.68 12.70 -15.03
C TRP A 119 3.48 12.50 -16.54
N ILE A 120 4.22 11.57 -17.15
CA ILE A 120 4.07 11.26 -18.57
C ILE A 120 3.12 10.07 -18.71
N MET A 121 1.84 10.33 -19.01
CA MET A 121 0.79 9.30 -19.15
C MET A 121 0.72 8.31 -17.98
N GLY A 122 1.05 8.75 -16.76
CA GLY A 122 1.16 7.87 -15.61
C GLY A 122 2.42 6.98 -15.60
N CYS A 123 3.50 7.41 -16.22
CA CYS A 123 4.83 6.79 -16.16
C CYS A 123 5.89 7.79 -15.66
N PHE A 124 6.98 7.25 -15.10
CA PHE A 124 8.22 8.00 -14.90
C PHE A 124 8.95 8.17 -16.23
N VAL A 125 9.80 9.19 -16.36
CA VAL A 125 10.69 9.29 -17.54
C VAL A 125 11.59 8.04 -17.64
N SER A 126 12.02 7.49 -16.50
CA SER A 126 12.81 6.26 -16.44
C SER A 126 12.07 5.00 -16.89
N ASP A 127 10.73 5.01 -16.93
CA ASP A 127 9.96 3.88 -17.48
C ASP A 127 9.95 3.90 -19.00
N LEU A 128 10.07 5.09 -19.61
CA LEU A 128 10.05 5.31 -21.05
C LEU A 128 11.45 5.29 -21.66
N ALA A 129 12.42 5.92 -20.98
CA ALA A 129 13.77 6.14 -21.47
C ALA A 129 14.82 5.89 -20.36
N PRO A 130 14.93 4.65 -19.84
CA PRO A 130 15.84 4.32 -18.73
C PRO A 130 17.32 4.59 -19.03
N LEU A 131 17.78 4.39 -20.27
CA LEU A 131 19.18 4.64 -20.67
C LEU A 131 19.47 6.14 -20.74
N VAL A 132 18.52 6.94 -21.24
CA VAL A 132 18.62 8.40 -21.22
C VAL A 132 18.67 8.93 -19.79
N VAL A 133 17.81 8.44 -18.90
CA VAL A 133 17.87 8.83 -17.48
C VAL A 133 19.18 8.38 -16.83
N GLY A 134 19.73 7.23 -17.25
CA GLY A 134 21.00 6.70 -16.76
C GLY A 134 22.20 7.61 -17.00
N VAL A 135 22.15 8.48 -18.01
CA VAL A 135 23.22 9.45 -18.32
C VAL A 135 23.01 10.83 -17.67
N VAL A 136 21.84 11.09 -17.09
CA VAL A 136 21.54 12.34 -16.37
C VAL A 136 22.06 12.24 -14.93
N SER A 137 22.71 13.31 -14.45
CA SER A 137 23.27 13.30 -13.10
C SER A 137 22.19 13.20 -12.02
N PRO A 138 22.43 12.48 -10.90
CA PRO A 138 21.45 12.40 -9.82
C PRO A 138 21.06 13.75 -9.23
N ARG A 139 21.95 14.76 -9.27
CA ARG A 139 21.66 16.11 -8.81
C ARG A 139 20.57 16.76 -9.65
N VAL A 140 20.65 16.62 -10.96
CA VAL A 140 19.65 17.13 -11.90
C VAL A 140 18.33 16.37 -11.74
N CYS A 141 18.38 15.04 -11.66
CA CYS A 141 17.17 14.25 -11.47
C CYS A 141 16.38 14.61 -10.20
N ASN A 142 17.08 15.04 -9.14
CA ASN A 142 16.48 15.40 -7.87
C ASN A 142 16.04 16.87 -7.75
N GLY A 143 16.37 17.72 -8.73
CA GLY A 143 16.16 19.17 -8.60
C GLY A 143 15.49 19.83 -9.80
N HIS A 144 15.58 19.25 -10.99
CA HIS A 144 15.06 19.89 -12.20
C HIS A 144 13.53 19.82 -12.23
N MET A 145 12.89 20.98 -12.17
CA MET A 145 11.45 21.12 -12.15
C MET A 145 10.87 21.00 -13.56
N GLY A 146 9.62 20.52 -13.67
CA GLY A 146 8.90 20.45 -14.94
C GLY A 146 8.73 21.83 -15.58
N SER A 147 8.61 22.88 -14.77
CA SER A 147 8.52 24.27 -15.22
C SER A 147 9.80 24.77 -15.90
N GLU A 148 10.95 24.19 -15.56
CA GLU A 148 12.25 24.51 -16.16
C GLU A 148 12.53 23.58 -17.34
N GLY A 149 12.24 22.28 -17.19
CA GLY A 149 12.58 21.26 -18.18
C GLY A 149 11.72 21.34 -19.45
N LEU A 150 10.41 21.61 -19.31
CA LEU A 150 9.48 21.64 -20.46
C LEU A 150 9.59 22.93 -21.29
N VAL A 151 10.09 24.02 -20.71
CA VAL A 151 10.27 25.28 -21.44
C VAL A 151 11.44 25.14 -22.42
N ASP A 152 11.19 25.47 -23.69
CA ASP A 152 12.19 25.46 -24.76
C ASP A 152 13.00 24.15 -24.85
N GLN A 153 12.38 23.02 -24.46
CA GLN A 153 13.01 21.70 -24.40
C GLN A 153 14.32 21.67 -23.58
N ASN A 154 14.42 22.51 -22.54
CA ASN A 154 15.63 22.67 -21.73
C ASN A 154 16.09 21.37 -21.04
N TRP A 155 15.18 20.42 -20.81
CA TRP A 155 15.51 19.08 -20.32
C TRP A 155 16.58 18.36 -21.18
N ILE A 156 16.69 18.68 -22.48
CA ILE A 156 17.72 18.10 -23.36
C ILE A 156 19.13 18.45 -22.87
N GLN A 157 19.32 19.63 -22.27
CA GLN A 157 20.62 20.10 -21.76
C GLN A 157 21.12 19.30 -20.54
N ASP A 158 20.24 18.53 -19.92
CA ASP A 158 20.60 17.65 -18.81
C ASP A 158 21.41 16.44 -19.25
N ILE A 159 21.27 16.06 -20.53
CA ILE A 159 21.96 14.94 -21.16
C ILE A 159 23.36 15.39 -21.55
N ARG A 160 24.30 15.28 -20.62
CA ARG A 160 25.69 15.76 -20.81
C ARG A 160 26.65 14.70 -21.33
N ALA A 161 26.29 13.42 -21.22
CA ALA A 161 27.10 12.33 -21.74
C ALA A 161 26.70 12.00 -23.19
N GLY A 162 27.62 11.39 -23.93
CA GLY A 162 27.32 10.88 -25.26
C GLY A 162 26.27 9.76 -25.20
N LEU A 163 25.29 9.84 -26.09
CA LEU A 163 24.25 8.82 -26.25
C LEU A 163 24.73 7.72 -27.21
N SER A 164 24.51 6.47 -26.84
CA SER A 164 24.63 5.32 -27.73
C SER A 164 23.50 5.33 -28.78
N LEU A 165 23.61 4.46 -29.80
CA LEU A 165 22.52 4.30 -30.78
C LEU A 165 21.20 3.87 -30.13
N ILE A 166 21.25 3.07 -29.06
CA ILE A 166 20.05 2.62 -28.35
C ILE A 166 19.46 3.77 -27.54
N ASP A 167 20.30 4.55 -26.87
CA ASP A 167 19.88 5.70 -26.08
C ASP A 167 19.23 6.77 -26.98
N LEU A 168 19.67 6.89 -28.25
CA LEU A 168 19.05 7.77 -29.23
C LEU A 168 17.61 7.36 -29.58
N PHE A 169 17.29 6.06 -29.66
CA PHE A 169 15.90 5.63 -29.87
C PHE A 169 15.01 6.05 -28.70
N GLU A 170 15.47 5.83 -27.46
CA GLU A 170 14.75 6.27 -26.26
C GLU A 170 14.60 7.80 -26.21
N PHE A 171 15.65 8.52 -26.62
CA PHE A 171 15.63 9.98 -26.69
C PHE A 171 14.58 10.49 -27.67
N PHE A 172 14.54 9.96 -28.90
CA PHE A 172 13.52 10.37 -29.89
C PHE A 172 12.11 10.01 -29.43
N GLN A 173 11.93 8.83 -28.83
CA GLN A 173 10.65 8.45 -28.25
C GLN A 173 10.22 9.44 -27.15
N LEU A 174 11.16 9.89 -26.31
CA LEU A 174 10.88 10.88 -25.28
C LEU A 174 10.52 12.24 -25.89
N VAL A 175 11.25 12.71 -26.91
CA VAL A 175 10.93 13.95 -27.64
C VAL A 175 9.51 13.91 -28.21
N ASP A 176 9.16 12.85 -28.94
CA ASP A 176 7.84 12.69 -29.55
C ASP A 176 6.73 12.61 -28.49
N THR A 177 6.99 11.95 -27.37
CA THR A 177 6.03 11.84 -26.27
C THR A 177 5.79 13.20 -25.59
N LEU A 178 6.83 14.05 -25.54
CA LEU A 178 6.77 15.35 -24.86
C LEU A 178 6.20 16.48 -25.73
N ASP A 179 6.11 16.32 -27.05
CA ASP A 179 5.61 17.36 -27.97
C ASP A 179 4.17 17.84 -27.63
N GLY A 180 3.37 16.99 -26.99
CA GLY A 180 2.00 17.33 -26.55
C GLY A 180 1.89 18.01 -25.19
N TYR A 181 2.99 18.23 -24.46
CA TYR A 181 2.97 18.74 -23.10
C TYR A 181 3.20 20.26 -23.05
N PHE A 182 2.14 20.99 -22.72
CA PHE A 182 2.18 22.46 -22.57
C PHE A 182 1.92 22.85 -21.12
N LEU A 183 2.75 23.75 -20.59
CA LEU A 183 2.55 24.31 -19.26
C LEU A 183 1.32 25.23 -19.24
N SER A 184 0.61 25.25 -18.11
CA SER A 184 -0.54 26.12 -17.90
C SER A 184 -0.35 27.02 -16.67
N GLN A 185 -1.28 27.96 -16.46
CA GLN A 185 -1.24 28.85 -15.30
C GLN A 185 -1.77 28.22 -14.01
N GLU A 186 -2.32 27.01 -14.05
CA GLU A 186 -2.82 26.31 -12.88
C GLU A 186 -1.72 25.58 -12.12
N ASP A 187 -1.88 25.43 -10.81
CA ASP A 187 -0.94 24.65 -10.01
C ASP A 187 -1.03 23.15 -10.32
N ASP A 188 0.12 22.49 -10.23
CA ASP A 188 0.26 21.04 -10.40
C ASP A 188 -0.64 20.29 -9.42
N LYS A 189 -1.17 19.15 -9.87
CA LYS A 189 -2.08 18.34 -9.05
C LYS A 189 -1.57 16.91 -8.92
N LEU A 190 -1.36 16.46 -7.69
CA LEU A 190 -1.11 15.05 -7.40
C LEU A 190 -2.45 14.30 -7.35
N VAL A 191 -2.56 13.19 -8.07
CA VAL A 191 -3.77 12.36 -8.14
C VAL A 191 -3.50 10.99 -7.53
N TRP A 192 -4.34 10.57 -6.60
CA TRP A 192 -4.34 9.23 -6.03
C TRP A 192 -5.21 8.29 -6.89
N ARG A 193 -4.59 7.31 -7.55
CA ARG A 193 -5.23 6.45 -8.56
C ARG A 193 -5.92 5.21 -7.98
N LEU A 194 -5.74 4.94 -6.69
CA LEU A 194 -6.34 3.77 -6.03
C LEU A 194 -7.66 4.08 -5.31
N ASP A 195 -8.25 5.25 -5.58
CA ASP A 195 -9.58 5.64 -5.12
C ASP A 195 -10.23 6.58 -6.15
N SER A 196 -11.55 6.49 -6.33
CA SER A 196 -12.29 7.30 -7.32
C SER A 196 -12.31 8.79 -6.99
N SER A 197 -12.08 9.17 -5.73
CA SER A 197 -11.97 10.56 -5.31
C SER A 197 -10.73 11.27 -5.86
N GLY A 198 -9.74 10.52 -6.37
CA GLY A 198 -8.45 11.08 -6.77
C GLY A 198 -7.63 11.62 -5.59
N THR A 199 -8.08 11.42 -4.35
CA THR A 199 -7.45 11.92 -3.14
C THR A 199 -6.98 10.79 -2.23
N TYR A 200 -5.85 11.00 -1.56
CA TYR A 200 -5.31 10.03 -0.64
C TYR A 200 -6.21 9.85 0.59
N THR A 201 -6.40 8.59 1.00
CA THR A 201 -6.85 8.27 2.36
C THR A 201 -6.05 7.09 2.90
N SER A 202 -5.82 7.05 4.21
CA SER A 202 -5.13 5.90 4.82
C SER A 202 -5.91 4.61 4.67
N LYS A 203 -7.23 4.69 4.50
CA LYS A 203 -8.09 3.54 4.21
C LYS A 203 -7.87 2.97 2.81
N SER A 204 -7.82 3.81 1.78
CA SER A 204 -7.56 3.38 0.40
C SER A 204 -6.15 2.83 0.26
N ALA A 205 -5.15 3.50 0.84
CA ALA A 205 -3.77 3.00 0.89
C ALA A 205 -3.62 1.68 1.66
N TYR A 206 -4.27 1.53 2.82
CA TYR A 206 -4.24 0.26 3.57
C TYR A 206 -4.85 -0.88 2.77
N ARG A 207 -5.99 -0.65 2.09
CA ARG A 207 -6.65 -1.65 1.26
C ARG A 207 -5.81 -2.05 0.05
N ALA A 208 -5.09 -1.12 -0.55
CA ALA A 208 -4.25 -1.36 -1.70
C ALA A 208 -3.16 -2.41 -1.48
N PHE A 209 -2.64 -2.55 -0.26
CA PHE A 209 -1.68 -3.61 0.09
C PHE A 209 -2.28 -5.02 0.03
N PHE A 210 -3.60 -5.14 -0.07
CA PHE A 210 -4.29 -6.41 -0.25
C PHE A 210 -4.88 -6.57 -1.66
N ASN A 211 -4.61 -5.64 -2.59
CA ASN A 211 -5.04 -5.80 -3.98
C ASN A 211 -4.45 -7.07 -4.59
N GLY A 212 -5.23 -7.77 -5.43
CA GLY A 212 -4.88 -9.08 -5.97
C GLY A 212 -5.18 -10.26 -5.03
N SER A 213 -5.62 -10.00 -3.79
CA SER A 213 -6.03 -11.05 -2.88
C SER A 213 -7.35 -11.70 -3.30
N ILE A 214 -7.44 -13.03 -3.14
CA ILE A 214 -8.67 -13.78 -3.43
C ILE A 214 -9.58 -13.75 -2.19
N PRO A 215 -10.82 -13.21 -2.31
CA PRO A 215 -11.77 -13.24 -1.21
C PRO A 215 -12.27 -14.68 -0.98
N ILE A 216 -12.52 -15.00 0.29
CA ILE A 216 -13.21 -16.25 0.64
C ILE A 216 -14.69 -15.95 0.82
N GLU A 217 -15.53 -16.48 -0.07
CA GLU A 217 -16.97 -16.54 0.17
C GLU A 217 -17.27 -17.58 1.28
N PRO A 218 -18.29 -17.38 2.14
CA PRO A 218 -19.37 -16.40 2.04
C PRO A 218 -19.18 -15.14 2.94
N TRP A 219 -18.09 -14.38 2.81
CA TRP A 219 -17.75 -13.28 3.72
C TRP A 219 -18.88 -12.24 3.89
N ARG A 220 -19.61 -11.92 2.82
CA ARG A 220 -20.70 -10.93 2.88
C ARG A 220 -21.79 -11.39 3.84
N ARG A 221 -22.19 -12.66 3.74
CA ARG A 221 -23.24 -13.25 4.59
C ARG A 221 -22.78 -13.31 6.04
N ILE A 222 -21.52 -13.65 6.28
CA ILE A 222 -20.96 -13.74 7.64
C ILE A 222 -20.91 -12.34 8.27
N TRP A 223 -20.22 -11.40 7.63
CA TRP A 223 -19.87 -10.12 8.26
C TRP A 223 -21.00 -9.08 8.21
N LYS A 224 -21.85 -9.11 7.18
CA LYS A 224 -23.02 -8.20 7.06
C LYS A 224 -24.31 -8.73 7.71
N SER A 225 -24.29 -9.93 8.30
CA SER A 225 -25.44 -10.44 9.04
C SER A 225 -25.75 -9.61 10.29
N TRP A 226 -27.01 -9.67 10.73
CA TRP A 226 -27.49 -9.01 11.95
C TRP A 226 -27.26 -9.81 13.24
N VAL A 227 -26.45 -10.88 13.17
CA VAL A 227 -26.16 -11.72 14.34
C VAL A 227 -25.07 -11.12 15.22
N LEU A 228 -25.01 -11.57 16.48
CA LEU A 228 -23.97 -11.17 17.44
C LEU A 228 -22.56 -11.50 16.93
N GLY A 229 -21.57 -10.70 17.35
CA GLY A 229 -20.17 -10.88 16.93
C GLY A 229 -19.61 -12.28 17.21
N LYS A 230 -19.98 -12.89 18.34
CA LYS A 230 -19.61 -14.28 18.67
C LYS A 230 -20.14 -15.28 17.64
N CYS A 231 -21.38 -15.09 17.16
CA CYS A 231 -21.97 -15.92 16.12
C CYS A 231 -21.28 -15.71 14.76
N LYS A 232 -20.89 -14.47 14.41
CA LYS A 232 -20.11 -14.20 13.20
C LYS A 232 -18.74 -14.89 13.22
N ILE A 233 -18.05 -14.87 14.37
CA ILE A 233 -16.78 -15.57 14.56
C ILE A 233 -16.98 -17.08 14.40
N PHE A 234 -18.03 -17.65 15.00
CA PHE A 234 -18.35 -19.07 14.83
C PHE A 234 -18.61 -19.43 13.36
N LEU A 235 -19.46 -18.67 12.66
CA LEU A 235 -19.73 -18.88 11.23
C LEU A 235 -18.47 -18.75 10.37
N TRP A 236 -17.59 -17.81 10.71
CA TRP A 236 -16.28 -17.66 10.07
C TRP A 236 -15.36 -18.86 10.31
N LEU A 237 -15.33 -19.43 11.51
CA LEU A 237 -14.59 -20.66 11.79
C LEU A 237 -15.19 -21.84 11.03
N ALA A 238 -16.52 -21.96 11.01
CA ALA A 238 -17.24 -23.00 10.29
C ALA A 238 -16.92 -22.96 8.78
N ALA A 239 -17.00 -21.79 8.16
CA ALA A 239 -16.67 -21.59 6.75
C ALA A 239 -15.21 -21.93 6.38
N ARG A 240 -14.32 -22.05 7.38
CA ARG A 240 -12.91 -22.41 7.19
C ARG A 240 -12.59 -23.83 7.64
N ASN A 241 -13.60 -24.66 7.93
CA ASN A 241 -13.43 -25.98 8.54
C ASN A 241 -12.58 -25.93 9.81
N ARG A 242 -12.76 -24.87 10.60
CA ARG A 242 -12.02 -24.61 11.84
C ARG A 242 -12.81 -24.90 13.12
N CYS A 243 -14.06 -25.34 13.01
CA CYS A 243 -14.81 -25.89 14.14
C CYS A 243 -14.37 -27.34 14.44
N TRP A 244 -14.50 -27.77 15.69
CA TRP A 244 -14.25 -29.16 16.11
C TRP A 244 -15.47 -30.03 15.77
N THR A 245 -15.64 -30.34 14.50
CA THR A 245 -16.63 -31.33 14.03
C THR A 245 -16.07 -32.75 14.15
N ALA A 246 -16.94 -33.76 14.12
CA ALA A 246 -16.54 -35.17 14.16
C ALA A 246 -15.47 -35.49 13.10
N ASP A 247 -15.68 -35.05 11.85
CA ASP A 247 -14.72 -35.23 10.74
C ASP A 247 -13.34 -34.66 11.05
N ARG A 248 -13.29 -33.52 11.76
CA ARG A 248 -12.04 -32.85 12.06
C ARG A 248 -11.33 -33.50 13.25
N LEU A 249 -12.08 -33.94 14.26
CA LEU A 249 -11.55 -34.74 15.36
C LEU A 249 -10.96 -36.05 14.83
N ALA A 250 -11.66 -36.72 13.91
CA ALA A 250 -11.19 -37.92 13.22
C ALA A 250 -9.86 -37.70 12.48
N LYS A 251 -9.74 -36.62 11.70
CA LYS A 251 -8.49 -36.23 11.01
C LYS A 251 -7.30 -35.99 11.95
N HIS A 252 -7.56 -35.68 13.21
CA HIS A 252 -6.52 -35.43 14.23
C HIS A 252 -6.34 -36.61 15.21
N ASN A 253 -6.96 -37.77 14.94
CA ASN A 253 -6.94 -38.95 15.82
C ASN A 253 -7.42 -38.66 17.25
N LEU A 254 -8.39 -37.74 17.39
CA LEU A 254 -9.02 -37.43 18.68
C LEU A 254 -10.32 -38.23 18.86
N PRO A 255 -10.77 -38.49 20.10
CA PRO A 255 -12.05 -39.14 20.35
C PRO A 255 -13.20 -38.40 19.65
N HIS A 256 -14.00 -39.14 18.89
CA HIS A 256 -15.11 -38.60 18.12
C HIS A 256 -16.24 -39.63 17.98
N PRO A 257 -17.49 -39.19 17.85
CA PRO A 257 -18.60 -40.09 17.57
C PRO A 257 -18.52 -40.61 16.12
N SER A 258 -18.92 -41.86 15.90
CA SER A 258 -18.90 -42.51 14.57
C SER A 258 -19.94 -41.93 13.59
N ARG A 259 -20.96 -41.24 14.12
CA ARG A 259 -21.96 -40.46 13.37
C ARG A 259 -22.19 -39.12 14.03
N CYS A 260 -22.65 -38.14 13.26
CA CYS A 260 -23.03 -36.84 13.82
C CYS A 260 -24.24 -37.03 14.75
N PRO A 261 -24.21 -36.59 16.02
CA PRO A 261 -25.35 -36.71 16.93
C PRO A 261 -26.62 -35.95 16.50
N LEU A 262 -26.50 -35.10 15.48
CA LEU A 262 -27.57 -34.26 14.93
C LEU A 262 -28.00 -34.68 13.52
N CYS A 263 -27.37 -35.70 12.94
CA CYS A 263 -27.75 -36.24 11.64
C CYS A 263 -28.18 -37.69 11.84
N ASP A 264 -29.36 -38.04 11.34
CA ASP A 264 -29.85 -39.43 11.32
C ASP A 264 -28.98 -40.34 10.43
#